data_AF-A0A3D3X481-F1
#
_entry.id   AF-A0A3D3X481-F1
#
_cell.length_a   1.000
_cell.length_b   1.000
_cell.length_c   1.000
_cell.angle_alpha   90.00
_cell.angle_beta   90.00
_cell.angle_gamma   90.00
#
_symmetry.space_group_name_H-M   'P 1'
#
loop_
_entity.id
_entity.type
_entity.pdbx_description
1 polymer ?
#
loop_
_entity_poly.entity_id
_entity_poly.type
_entity_poly.pdbx_seq_one_letter_code
_entity_poly.pdbx_strand_id
1 'polypeptide(L)'
;MPKQPVFIHSSLMEQLVQEARISKRQRMNYNFHQLEDAANRMLNAIEPESYIQPHRHVEPPRDEAFLVLRGRGAILLFNDDGVVKHGFLLDSTSENLGLDIPAGWYHTIVSLERGSVFYEVKAGPYEPTKAKEFATWAPPENALEAPAYLEKLKKMASRFY
;
A
#
# COMPACT_ATOMS: atom_id res chain seq x y z
N MET A 1 -3.01 -23.55 -13.91
CA MET A 1 -2.50 -23.27 -15.27
C MET A 1 -1.11 -22.66 -15.13
N PRO A 2 -0.14 -22.97 -16.01
CA PRO A 2 1.14 -22.25 -15.99
C PRO A 2 0.87 -20.75 -16.18
N LYS A 3 1.43 -19.92 -15.31
CA LYS A 3 1.25 -18.46 -15.38
C LYS A 3 1.87 -17.97 -16.68
N GLN A 4 1.05 -17.36 -17.54
CA GLN A 4 1.58 -16.66 -18.70
C GLN A 4 2.28 -15.38 -18.23
N PRO A 5 3.38 -14.97 -18.88
CA PRO A 5 3.96 -13.66 -18.65
C PRO A 5 2.93 -12.56 -18.91
N VAL A 6 2.91 -11.55 -18.04
CA VAL A 6 2.02 -10.38 -18.17
C VAL A 6 2.87 -9.14 -18.24
N PHE A 7 2.70 -8.34 -19.30
CA PHE A 7 3.31 -7.01 -19.37
C PHE A 7 2.60 -6.06 -18.41
N ILE A 8 3.37 -5.27 -17.67
CA ILE A 8 2.85 -4.14 -16.90
C ILE A 8 2.87 -2.92 -17.82
N HIS A 9 1.74 -2.60 -18.43
CA HIS A 9 1.61 -1.49 -19.39
C HIS A 9 0.51 -0.50 -18.98
N SER A 10 0.49 0.65 -19.64
CA SER A 10 -0.40 1.77 -19.31
C SER A 10 -1.89 1.39 -19.29
N SER A 11 -2.38 0.62 -20.26
CA SER A 11 -3.80 0.22 -20.28
C SER A 11 -4.19 -0.76 -19.15
N LEU A 12 -3.29 -1.65 -18.71
CA LEU A 12 -3.54 -2.48 -17.52
C LEU A 12 -3.69 -1.60 -16.28
N MET A 13 -2.80 -0.63 -16.10
CA MET A 13 -2.86 0.31 -14.98
C MET A 13 -4.11 1.19 -15.06
N GLU A 14 -4.48 1.67 -16.25
CA GLU A 14 -5.69 2.47 -16.42
C GLU A 14 -6.95 1.69 -16.08
N GLN A 15 -7.08 0.44 -16.55
CA GLN A 15 -8.20 -0.42 -16.17
C GLN A 15 -8.27 -0.61 -14.65
N LEU A 16 -7.14 -0.93 -14.01
CA LEU A 16 -7.09 -1.14 -12.56
C LEU A 16 -7.49 0.11 -11.78
N VAL A 17 -7.11 1.31 -12.27
CA VAL A 17 -7.52 2.60 -11.69
C VAL A 17 -9.02 2.81 -11.83
N GLN A 18 -9.63 2.48 -12.97
CA GLN A 18 -11.08 2.60 -13.14
C GLN A 18 -11.83 1.65 -12.20
N GLU A 19 -11.35 0.42 -12.04
CA GLU A 19 -11.88 -0.54 -11.08
C GLU A 19 -11.74 -0.05 -9.63
N ALA A 20 -10.60 0.57 -9.29
CA ALA A 20 -10.39 1.18 -7.98
C ALA A 20 -11.42 2.29 -7.71
N ARG A 21 -11.64 3.21 -8.65
CA ARG A 21 -12.56 4.35 -8.50
C ARG A 21 -14.01 3.96 -8.23
N ILE A 22 -14.49 2.90 -8.86
CA ILE A 22 -15.87 2.43 -8.67
C ILE A 22 -16.01 1.49 -7.46
N SER A 23 -14.90 1.00 -6.91
CA SER A 23 -14.93 0.14 -5.73
C SER A 23 -15.31 0.93 -4.48
N LYS A 24 -16.06 0.32 -3.57
CA LYS A 24 -16.43 0.93 -2.27
C LYS A 24 -15.21 1.38 -1.46
N ARG A 25 -14.11 0.62 -1.56
CA ARG A 25 -12.86 0.86 -0.83
C ARG A 25 -11.90 1.82 -1.56
N GLN A 26 -12.25 2.25 -2.78
CA GLN A 26 -11.47 3.16 -3.62
C GLN A 26 -10.03 2.69 -3.89
N ARG A 27 -9.84 1.36 -3.93
CA ARG A 27 -8.58 0.72 -4.29
C ARG A 27 -8.83 -0.63 -4.95
N MET A 28 -7.92 -1.05 -5.82
CA MET A 28 -7.98 -2.35 -6.47
C MET A 28 -6.59 -2.94 -6.66
N ASN A 29 -6.49 -4.26 -6.46
CA ASN A 29 -5.24 -4.99 -6.65
C ASN A 29 -5.33 -5.93 -7.86
N TYR A 30 -4.22 -6.06 -8.60
CA TYR A 30 -4.03 -7.08 -9.62
C TYR A 30 -2.91 -8.03 -9.16
N ASN A 31 -3.25 -9.28 -8.87
CA ASN A 31 -2.32 -10.25 -8.29
C ASN A 31 -1.57 -11.05 -9.36
N PHE A 32 -0.25 -11.07 -9.31
CA PHE A 32 0.63 -11.92 -10.13
C PHE A 32 0.96 -13.27 -9.48
N HIS A 33 0.31 -13.58 -8.37
CA HIS A 33 0.60 -14.72 -7.50
C HIS A 33 -0.67 -15.51 -7.18
N GLN A 34 -0.46 -16.76 -6.76
CA GLN A 34 -1.45 -17.58 -6.04
C GLN A 34 -1.13 -17.53 -4.54
N LEU A 35 -2.06 -17.92 -3.68
CA LEU A 35 -1.92 -17.77 -2.23
C LEU A 35 -0.74 -18.55 -1.66
N GLU A 36 -0.46 -19.71 -2.25
CA GLU A 36 0.60 -20.66 -1.89
C GLU A 36 1.98 -20.29 -2.43
N ASP A 37 2.09 -19.27 -3.29
CA ASP A 37 3.38 -18.86 -3.82
C ASP A 37 4.29 -18.31 -2.71
N ALA A 38 5.60 -18.48 -2.88
CA ALA A 38 6.61 -17.94 -1.96
C ALA A 38 6.67 -16.40 -1.91
N ALA A 39 6.02 -15.70 -2.86
CA ALA A 39 6.00 -14.24 -2.90
C ALA A 39 4.63 -13.72 -3.38
N ASN A 40 4.07 -12.82 -2.59
CA ASN A 40 2.88 -12.06 -2.94
C ASN A 40 3.31 -10.83 -3.73
N ARG A 41 2.95 -10.79 -5.01
CA ARG A 41 3.30 -9.71 -5.94
C ARG A 41 2.04 -9.16 -6.57
N MET A 42 1.83 -7.85 -6.50
CA MET A 42 0.62 -7.24 -7.04
C MET A 42 0.85 -5.81 -7.52
N LEU A 43 -0.01 -5.36 -8.43
CA LEU A 43 -0.28 -3.93 -8.59
C LEU A 43 -1.35 -3.53 -7.58
N ASN A 44 -1.23 -2.35 -7.00
CA ASN A 44 -2.20 -1.77 -6.10
C ASN A 44 -2.52 -0.35 -6.58
N ALA A 45 -3.69 -0.19 -7.22
CA ALA A 45 -4.23 1.12 -7.58
C ALA A 45 -4.96 1.68 -6.37
N ILE A 46 -4.53 2.84 -5.88
CA ILE A 46 -5.05 3.44 -4.65
C ILE A 46 -5.46 4.89 -4.96
N GLU A 47 -6.73 5.22 -4.81
CA GLU A 47 -7.20 6.60 -4.98
C GLU A 47 -6.93 7.43 -3.70
N PRO A 48 -6.79 8.77 -3.81
CA PRO A 48 -6.46 9.65 -2.68
C PRO A 48 -7.48 9.65 -1.54
N GLU A 49 -8.68 9.15 -1.78
CA GLU A 49 -9.74 9.01 -0.77
C GLU A 49 -9.69 7.65 -0.02
N SER A 50 -8.78 6.77 -0.42
CA SER A 50 -8.50 5.49 0.24
C SER A 50 -7.26 5.57 1.13
N TYR A 51 -7.20 4.71 2.13
CA TYR A 51 -5.97 4.38 2.82
C TYR A 51 -5.98 2.92 3.25
N ILE A 52 -4.79 2.42 3.60
CA ILE A 52 -4.63 1.12 4.21
C ILE A 52 -4.46 1.34 5.71
N GLN A 53 -5.25 0.68 6.57
CA GLN A 53 -5.04 0.79 8.00
C GLN A 53 -3.56 0.46 8.34
N PRO A 54 -2.85 1.30 9.13
CA PRO A 54 -1.49 1.02 9.52
C PRO A 54 -1.33 -0.40 10.06
N HIS A 55 -0.30 -1.09 9.60
CA HIS A 55 -0.08 -2.49 9.93
C HIS A 55 1.40 -2.85 9.90
N ARG A 56 1.73 -4.02 10.46
CA ARG A 56 3.08 -4.61 10.41
C ARG A 56 3.02 -6.11 10.16
N HIS A 57 4.17 -6.67 9.82
CA HIS A 57 4.35 -8.10 9.55
C HIS A 57 5.39 -8.67 10.52
N VAL A 58 4.95 -9.46 11.51
CA VAL A 58 5.82 -9.92 12.61
C VAL A 58 6.04 -11.43 12.60
N GLU A 59 4.96 -12.22 12.48
CA GLU A 59 5.06 -13.68 12.63
C GLU A 59 4.25 -14.45 11.56
N PRO A 60 4.93 -15.09 10.59
CA PRO A 60 6.37 -14.99 10.33
C PRO A 60 6.75 -13.57 9.86
N PRO A 61 8.00 -13.13 10.08
CA PRO A 61 8.45 -11.82 9.62
C PRO A 61 8.41 -11.77 8.10
N ARG A 62 7.84 -10.71 7.55
CA ARG A 62 7.74 -10.50 6.09
C ARG A 62 8.10 -9.06 5.79
N ASP A 63 9.17 -8.89 5.04
CA ASP A 63 9.49 -7.60 4.46
C ASP A 63 8.45 -7.25 3.39
N GLU A 64 8.23 -5.96 3.22
CA GLU A 64 7.31 -5.40 2.24
C GLU A 64 8.00 -4.31 1.45
N ALA A 65 7.91 -4.35 0.13
CA ALA A 65 8.38 -3.28 -0.72
C ALA A 65 7.27 -2.70 -1.59
N PHE A 66 7.31 -1.39 -1.74
CA PHE A 66 6.47 -0.62 -2.66
C PHE A 66 7.34 0.07 -3.70
N LEU A 67 6.93 0.00 -4.96
CA LEU A 67 7.47 0.85 -6.03
C LEU A 67 6.32 1.63 -6.68
N VAL A 68 6.49 2.91 -6.91
CA VAL A 68 5.51 3.70 -7.67
C VAL A 68 5.75 3.51 -9.17
N LEU A 69 4.72 3.06 -9.88
CA LEU A 69 4.76 2.90 -11.34
C LEU A 69 4.06 4.06 -12.06
N ARG A 70 3.11 4.72 -11.38
CA ARG A 70 2.35 5.86 -11.86
C ARG A 70 1.89 6.70 -10.69
N GLY A 71 1.94 8.02 -10.84
CA GLY A 71 1.46 8.98 -9.86
C GLY A 71 2.41 9.10 -8.66
N ARG A 72 1.81 9.36 -7.49
CA ARG A 72 2.52 9.76 -6.27
C ARG A 72 1.84 9.19 -5.03
N GLY A 73 2.64 8.75 -4.07
CA GLY A 73 2.18 8.28 -2.77
C GLY A 73 3.17 8.64 -1.68
N ALA A 74 2.74 8.52 -0.43
CA ALA A 74 3.64 8.62 0.71
C ALA A 74 3.51 7.40 1.61
N ILE A 75 4.64 6.87 2.03
CA ILE A 75 4.72 5.84 3.07
C ILE A 75 5.05 6.50 4.39
N LEU A 76 4.27 6.18 5.42
CA LEU A 76 4.52 6.61 6.79
C LEU A 76 4.91 5.39 7.61
N LEU A 77 6.01 5.51 8.36
CA LEU A 77 6.44 4.52 9.36
C LEU A 77 6.16 5.07 10.77
N PHE A 78 5.65 4.22 11.64
CA PHE A 78 5.20 4.60 12.98
C PHE A 78 5.99 3.86 14.06
N ASN A 79 6.10 4.49 15.22
CA ASN A 79 6.39 3.80 16.47
C ASN A 79 5.15 3.02 16.94
N ASP A 80 5.34 2.14 17.94
CA ASP A 80 4.26 1.33 18.53
C ASP A 80 3.12 2.18 19.13
N ASP A 81 3.39 3.42 19.54
CA ASP A 81 2.42 4.37 20.09
C ASP A 81 1.63 5.15 19.02
N GLY A 82 1.89 4.89 17.73
CA GLY A 82 1.24 5.55 16.60
C GLY A 82 1.80 6.93 16.25
N VAL A 83 2.92 7.35 16.86
CA VAL A 83 3.66 8.53 16.41
C VAL A 83 4.40 8.20 15.13
N VAL A 84 4.22 9.04 14.09
CA VAL A 84 4.97 8.94 12.84
C VAL A 84 6.44 9.19 13.13
N LYS A 85 7.27 8.20 12.83
CA LYS A 85 8.73 8.26 12.96
C LYS A 85 9.37 8.74 11.67
N HIS A 86 8.89 8.26 10.52
CA HIS A 86 9.41 8.59 9.21
C HIS A 86 8.29 8.76 8.18
N GLY A 87 8.53 9.57 7.16
CA GLY A 87 7.68 9.69 5.99
C GLY A 87 8.55 9.73 4.73
N PHE A 88 8.12 9.01 3.70
CA PHE A 88 8.85 8.88 2.43
C PHE A 88 7.90 9.14 1.27
N LEU A 89 8.25 10.10 0.41
CA LEU A 89 7.54 10.35 -0.84
C LEU A 89 7.99 9.33 -1.89
N LEU A 90 7.02 8.64 -2.48
CA LEU A 90 7.20 7.88 -3.71
C LEU A 90 6.61 8.68 -4.86
N ASP A 91 7.42 9.03 -5.85
CA ASP A 91 6.97 9.79 -7.01
C ASP A 91 7.59 9.22 -8.28
N SER A 92 6.73 8.81 -9.22
CA SER A 92 7.12 8.18 -10.50
C SER A 92 7.96 9.09 -11.41
N THR A 93 8.08 10.37 -11.08
CA THR A 93 8.89 11.36 -11.78
C THR A 93 10.15 11.79 -11.01
N SER A 94 10.37 11.24 -9.82
CA SER A 94 11.49 11.59 -8.93
C SER A 94 12.54 10.47 -8.83
N GLU A 95 13.59 10.72 -8.06
CA GLU A 95 14.61 9.71 -7.72
C GLU A 95 14.09 8.63 -6.75
N ASN A 96 13.10 8.95 -5.92
CA ASN A 96 12.55 8.05 -4.90
C ASN A 96 11.38 7.25 -5.50
N LEU A 97 11.72 6.15 -6.17
CA LEU A 97 10.76 5.30 -6.87
C LEU A 97 10.14 4.21 -5.97
N GLY A 98 10.72 3.93 -4.81
CA GLY A 98 10.22 2.87 -3.94
C GLY A 98 10.82 2.88 -2.55
N LEU A 99 10.26 2.06 -1.67
CA LEU A 99 10.73 1.84 -0.33
C LEU A 99 10.65 0.35 0.00
N ASP A 100 11.73 -0.18 0.55
CA ASP A 100 11.79 -1.51 1.15
C ASP A 100 11.64 -1.37 2.67
N ILE A 101 10.65 -2.06 3.23
CA ILE A 101 10.22 -1.94 4.63
C ILE A 101 10.50 -3.27 5.32
N PRO A 102 11.45 -3.30 6.27
CA PRO A 102 11.70 -4.50 7.06
C PRO A 102 10.46 -4.93 7.87
N ALA A 103 10.34 -6.23 8.10
CA ALA A 103 9.36 -6.81 9.01
C ALA A 103 9.33 -6.09 10.38
N GLY A 104 8.14 -6.02 10.98
CA GLY A 104 7.92 -5.43 12.31
C GLY A 104 7.64 -3.92 12.35
N TRP A 105 7.90 -3.17 11.26
CA TRP A 105 7.54 -1.76 11.21
C TRP A 105 6.05 -1.55 10.97
N TYR A 106 5.39 -0.78 11.85
CA TYR A 106 4.07 -0.26 11.52
C TYR A 106 4.18 0.74 10.37
N HIS A 107 3.40 0.52 9.33
CA HIS A 107 3.42 1.37 8.16
C HIS A 107 2.06 1.47 7.47
N THR A 108 1.90 2.53 6.68
CA THR A 108 0.79 2.69 5.74
C THR A 108 1.29 3.42 4.49
N ILE A 109 0.56 3.24 3.39
CA ILE A 109 0.70 4.04 2.18
C ILE A 109 -0.58 4.87 1.96
N VAL A 110 -0.39 6.17 1.67
CA VAL A 110 -1.45 7.07 1.24
C VAL A 110 -1.17 7.55 -0.17
N SER A 111 -2.18 7.51 -1.03
CA SER A 111 -2.10 8.04 -2.38
C SER A 111 -2.25 9.57 -2.36
N LEU A 112 -1.36 10.26 -3.07
CA LEU A 112 -1.34 11.73 -3.15
C LEU A 112 -1.86 12.25 -4.49
N GLU A 113 -2.00 11.37 -5.48
CA GLU A 113 -2.43 11.70 -6.82
C GLU A 113 -3.46 10.66 -7.33
N ARG A 114 -4.51 11.14 -8.01
CA ARG A 114 -5.54 10.25 -8.59
C ARG A 114 -4.95 9.30 -9.62
N GLY A 115 -5.38 8.05 -9.58
CA GLY A 115 -4.87 7.01 -10.45
C GLY A 115 -3.43 6.59 -10.17
N SER A 116 -2.92 6.79 -8.95
CA SER A 116 -1.62 6.25 -8.56
C SER A 116 -1.65 4.72 -8.49
N VAL A 117 -0.59 4.09 -8.99
CA VAL A 117 -0.44 2.64 -9.02
C VAL A 117 0.94 2.27 -8.46
N PHE A 118 0.92 1.38 -7.47
CA PHE A 118 2.11 0.87 -6.81
C PHE A 118 2.29 -0.61 -7.11
N TYR A 119 3.53 -1.03 -7.36
CA TYR A 119 3.91 -2.43 -7.29
C TYR A 119 4.22 -2.77 -5.83
N GLU A 120 3.51 -3.73 -5.28
CA GLU A 120 3.66 -4.19 -3.90
C GLU A 120 4.19 -5.64 -3.93
N VAL A 121 5.26 -5.90 -3.19
CA VAL A 121 5.81 -7.24 -3.00
C VAL A 121 6.02 -7.54 -1.53
N LYS A 122 5.61 -8.75 -1.14
CA LYS A 122 5.77 -9.31 0.20
C LYS A 122 6.15 -10.77 0.15
N ALA A 123 6.82 -11.26 1.18
CA ALA A 123 7.02 -12.70 1.35
C ALA A 123 5.67 -13.43 1.48
N GLY A 124 5.54 -14.54 0.75
CA GLY A 124 4.43 -15.49 0.86
C GLY A 124 4.80 -16.68 1.76
N PRO A 125 3.91 -17.68 1.90
CA PRO A 125 2.55 -17.71 1.36
C PRO A 125 1.61 -16.73 2.05
N TYR A 126 0.54 -16.31 1.37
CA TYR A 126 -0.49 -15.47 1.95
C TYR A 126 -1.44 -16.29 2.83
N GLU A 127 -1.29 -16.14 4.15
CA GLU A 127 -2.23 -16.64 5.16
C GLU A 127 -3.01 -15.44 5.73
N PRO A 128 -4.30 -15.23 5.37
CA PRO A 128 -5.04 -14.02 5.75
C PRO A 128 -5.04 -13.71 7.24
N THR A 129 -5.07 -14.75 8.09
CA THR A 129 -5.14 -14.63 9.55
C THR A 129 -3.82 -14.23 10.20
N LYS A 130 -2.69 -14.45 9.52
CA LYS A 130 -1.33 -14.07 9.98
C LYS A 130 -0.70 -13.00 9.11
N ALA A 131 -1.40 -12.58 8.05
CA ALA A 131 -0.81 -11.76 7.01
C ALA A 131 -0.39 -10.39 7.53
N LYS A 132 -1.03 -9.86 8.58
CA LYS A 132 -0.74 -8.54 9.14
C LYS A 132 -1.33 -8.36 10.52
N GLU A 133 -0.63 -7.58 11.33
CA GLU A 133 -1.12 -7.05 12.59
C GLU A 133 -1.52 -5.60 12.37
N PHE A 134 -2.80 -5.29 12.50
CA PHE A 134 -3.29 -3.92 12.37
C PHE A 134 -3.05 -3.12 13.64
N ALA A 135 -2.67 -1.85 13.48
CA ALA A 135 -2.50 -0.92 14.58
C ALA A 135 -3.85 -0.64 15.27
N THR A 136 -3.90 -0.85 16.59
CA THR A 136 -5.10 -0.60 17.41
C THR A 136 -5.42 0.88 17.58
N TRP A 137 -4.42 1.76 17.42
CA TRP A 137 -4.55 3.22 17.51
C TRP A 137 -5.07 3.87 16.21
N ALA A 138 -5.16 3.11 15.12
CA ALA A 138 -5.68 3.59 13.85
C ALA A 138 -7.07 3.00 13.58
N PRO A 139 -8.05 3.81 13.16
CA PRO A 139 -9.36 3.29 12.83
C PRO A 139 -9.27 2.33 11.62
N PRO A 140 -10.13 1.30 11.57
CA PRO A 140 -10.36 0.54 10.36
C PRO A 140 -10.88 1.43 9.23
N GLU A 141 -10.58 1.06 7.99
CA GLU A 141 -10.88 1.87 6.80
C GLU A 141 -12.38 2.09 6.56
N ASN A 142 -13.24 1.24 7.10
CA ASN A 142 -14.70 1.32 7.00
C ASN A 142 -15.36 1.99 8.23
N ALA A 143 -14.57 2.48 9.19
CA ALA A 143 -15.07 3.18 10.36
C ALA A 143 -15.50 4.61 10.02
N LEU A 144 -16.32 5.23 10.89
CA LEU A 144 -16.81 6.60 10.70
C LEU A 144 -15.67 7.63 10.76
N GLU A 145 -14.63 7.32 11.54
CA GLU A 145 -13.45 8.15 11.77
C GLU A 145 -12.43 8.07 10.63
N ALA A 146 -12.58 7.11 9.72
CA ALA A 146 -11.66 6.82 8.65
C ALA A 146 -11.32 8.03 7.76
N PRO A 147 -12.28 8.88 7.32
CA PRO A 147 -11.97 10.06 6.51
C PRO A 147 -11.14 11.10 7.26
N ALA A 148 -11.49 11.38 8.53
CA ALA A 148 -10.74 12.33 9.35
C ALA A 148 -9.31 11.84 9.62
N TYR A 149 -9.15 10.54 9.81
CA TYR A 149 -7.86 9.91 9.99
C TYR A 149 -7.00 9.97 8.72
N LEU A 150 -7.59 9.73 7.54
CA LEU A 150 -6.90 9.88 6.25
C LEU A 150 -6.36 11.30 6.06
N GLU A 151 -7.16 12.33 6.35
CA GLU A 151 -6.69 13.72 6.26
C GLU A 151 -5.55 14.02 7.24
N LYS A 152 -5.57 13.39 8.43
CA LYS A 152 -4.45 13.45 9.38
C LYS A 152 -3.18 12.82 8.79
N LEU A 153 -3.29 11.64 8.15
CA LEU A 153 -2.17 10.96 7.51
C LEU A 153 -1.57 11.82 6.39
N LYS A 154 -2.38 12.41 5.51
CA LYS A 154 -1.90 13.29 4.44
C LYS A 154 -1.16 14.51 5.00
N LYS A 155 -1.69 15.13 6.06
CA LYS A 155 -1.05 16.27 6.74
C LYS A 155 0.26 15.88 7.45
N MET A 156 0.37 14.65 7.92
CA MET A 156 1.63 14.12 8.46
C MET A 156 2.65 13.89 7.35
N ALA A 157 2.23 13.29 6.24
CA ALA A 157 3.08 13.02 5.08
C ALA A 157 3.69 14.30 4.51
N SER A 158 2.91 15.38 4.38
CA SER A 158 3.38 16.68 3.87
C SER A 158 4.43 17.40 4.73
N ARG A 159 4.87 16.81 5.84
CA ARG A 159 5.96 17.35 6.67
C ARG A 159 7.34 16.83 6.25
N PHE A 160 7.37 15.82 5.38
CA PHE A 160 8.58 15.11 4.99
C PHE A 160 9.04 15.45 3.57
N TYR A 161 8.29 16.27 2.83
CA TYR A 161 8.60 16.73 1.48
C TYR A 161 7.97 18.10 1.20
#